data_AF-A0A8J2VP90-F1
#
_entry.id   AF-A0A8J2VP90-F1
#
_cell.length_a   1.000
_cell.length_b   1.000
_cell.length_c   1.000
_cell.angle_alpha   90.00
_cell.angle_beta   90.00
_cell.angle_gamma   90.00
#
_symmetry.space_group_name_H-M   'P 1'
#
loop_
_entity.id
_entity.type
_entity.pdbx_description
1 polymer ?
#
loop_
_entity_poly.entity_id
_entity_poly.type
_entity_poly.pdbx_seq_one_letter_code
_entity_poly.pdbx_strand_id
1 'polypeptide(L)'
;MRVNPFIARNYDSNIYKDNFNVSTLDSLDSDRSFTTEDDVLNQDTYKEQALRRSTSPILVHLSKQADGTITFDRQQMTREEVLSLREGDLKNVAINWAPLELQLASKQSSYSSTDQVAYDLDYFASEYVQFQSQINMRYSGKEQEEQLQKLDDMIYSHVEKYADQFSEMADTFFSENGININKDQFKDSIMDFFQQRKNAYADFIQENKDYAGIKGTENEWLLNDNQFMGEQLRYALDSKHPDVNFISSNGMSIDDLAAVGTVIKETKNADFNSFEIGHNKHRAEISYNKNKSEEEYGVKLGLTAMKYTLITENYHLSDGIKSKLDTAFDNFIKDQNERASDYVKDMQEDPFVRNNEAFAMDWDKELVSNIINKMVSHLQTTDINQSFKNDINVLIELYKSKTEDQKTSGLSRYQSYHNTWAEDNYVDDWNRFVNGLSLSTGIDSSQYELNYQVDLFDTTI
;
A
#
# COMPACT_ATOMS: atom_id res chain seq x y z
N MET A 1 30.80 13.00 -5.99
CA MET A 1 29.84 12.80 -7.11
C MET A 1 29.36 11.37 -7.02
N ARG A 2 28.29 11.15 -6.26
CA ARG A 2 27.58 9.86 -6.19
C ARG A 2 26.28 10.06 -6.94
N VAL A 3 26.12 9.35 -8.04
CA VAL A 3 24.87 9.21 -8.76
C VAL A 3 24.00 8.32 -7.88
N ASN A 4 22.83 8.83 -7.48
CA ASN A 4 21.88 8.10 -6.65
C ASN A 4 21.00 7.26 -7.59
N PRO A 5 21.09 5.93 -7.59
CA PRO A 5 20.24 5.11 -8.45
C PRO A 5 18.89 4.94 -7.74
N PHE A 6 17.91 5.78 -8.07
CA PHE A 6 16.50 5.43 -7.84
C PHE A 6 16.14 4.35 -8.87
N ILE A 7 16.33 3.11 -8.44
CA ILE A 7 16.08 1.87 -9.17
C ILE A 7 14.61 1.78 -9.59
N ALA A 8 14.37 1.23 -10.78
CA ALA A 8 13.06 0.85 -11.28
C ALA A 8 12.24 0.13 -10.19
N ARG A 9 11.17 0.78 -9.73
CA ARG A 9 10.32 0.30 -8.65
C ARG A 9 9.64 -1.02 -9.07
N ASN A 10 10.20 -2.15 -8.64
CA ASN A 10 9.50 -3.43 -8.61
C ASN A 10 8.53 -3.38 -7.43
N TYR A 11 7.25 -3.17 -7.73
CA TYR A 11 6.20 -3.14 -6.72
C TYR A 11 5.63 -4.53 -6.54
N ASP A 12 5.92 -5.11 -5.38
CA ASP A 12 5.46 -6.42 -4.95
C ASP A 12 3.92 -6.49 -4.93
N SER A 13 3.38 -7.37 -5.76
CA SER A 13 1.97 -7.63 -5.99
C SER A 13 1.44 -8.70 -5.03
N ASN A 14 1.64 -8.54 -3.73
CA ASN A 14 0.98 -9.39 -2.74
C ASN A 14 -0.45 -8.89 -2.45
N ILE A 15 -1.30 -8.89 -3.49
CA ILE A 15 -2.75 -8.92 -3.34
C ILE A 15 -3.16 -10.39 -3.27
N TYR A 16 -3.84 -10.74 -2.17
CA TYR A 16 -4.42 -12.05 -1.88
C TYR A 16 -4.73 -12.91 -3.12
N LYS A 17 -4.05 -14.07 -3.17
CA LYS A 17 -4.46 -15.25 -3.93
C LYS A 17 -5.86 -15.65 -3.48
N ASP A 18 -6.88 -15.28 -4.24
CA ASP A 18 -7.94 -16.21 -4.67
C ASP A 18 -8.92 -15.55 -5.65
N ASN A 19 -9.23 -16.33 -6.70
CA ASN A 19 -10.30 -16.16 -7.69
C ASN A 19 -10.08 -15.16 -8.84
N PHE A 20 -9.03 -15.35 -9.63
CA PHE A 20 -9.07 -15.60 -11.09
C PHE A 20 -7.68 -16.10 -11.48
N ASN A 21 -7.60 -17.21 -12.21
CA ASN A 21 -6.33 -17.91 -12.46
C ASN A 21 -5.46 -17.13 -13.46
N VAL A 22 -4.62 -16.23 -12.96
CA VAL A 22 -3.55 -15.51 -13.70
C VAL A 22 -2.17 -16.03 -13.26
N SER A 23 -2.03 -17.35 -13.09
CA SER A 23 -0.87 -18.00 -12.48
C SER A 23 0.40 -18.05 -13.36
N THR A 24 0.67 -17.02 -14.16
CA THR A 24 1.93 -16.90 -14.93
C THR A 24 2.55 -15.49 -14.87
N LEU A 25 2.09 -14.66 -13.94
CA LEU A 25 2.70 -13.38 -13.60
C LEU A 25 3.16 -13.45 -12.13
N ASP A 26 4.39 -13.02 -11.90
CA ASP A 26 5.06 -12.84 -10.60
C ASP A 26 5.68 -14.09 -9.94
N SER A 27 6.91 -14.37 -10.38
CA SER A 27 7.94 -14.96 -9.53
C SER A 27 9.23 -14.15 -9.66
N LEU A 28 9.35 -13.08 -8.89
CA LEU A 28 10.63 -12.42 -8.66
C LEU A 28 10.90 -12.42 -7.15
N ASP A 29 12.05 -13.01 -6.82
CA ASP A 29 12.64 -13.19 -5.49
C ASP A 29 12.76 -11.84 -4.77
N SER A 30 12.17 -11.73 -3.58
CA SER A 30 12.02 -10.48 -2.82
C SER A 30 13.30 -9.99 -2.11
N ASP A 31 14.48 -10.49 -2.49
CA ASP A 31 15.71 -10.42 -1.67
C ASP A 31 16.93 -9.84 -2.40
N ARG A 32 16.76 -9.02 -3.44
CA ARG A 32 17.91 -8.45 -4.18
C ARG A 32 17.94 -6.93 -4.26
N SER A 33 19.04 -6.36 -3.77
CA SER A 33 19.49 -5.01 -4.12
C SER A 33 19.78 -4.94 -5.62
N PHE A 34 19.07 -4.08 -6.36
CA PHE A 34 19.17 -3.99 -7.81
C PHE A 34 20.48 -3.34 -8.28
N THR A 35 21.04 -3.91 -9.36
CA THR A 35 22.25 -3.47 -10.06
C THR A 35 21.92 -2.97 -11.47
N THR A 36 22.88 -2.34 -12.17
CA THR A 36 22.74 -1.93 -13.58
C THR A 36 22.46 -3.08 -14.56
N GLU A 37 22.68 -4.34 -14.17
CA GLU A 37 22.28 -5.52 -14.97
C GLU A 37 20.78 -5.81 -14.83
N ASP A 38 20.16 -5.48 -13.69
CA ASP A 38 18.72 -5.67 -13.46
C ASP A 38 17.88 -4.64 -14.23
N ASP A 39 18.40 -3.42 -14.45
CA ASP A 39 17.76 -2.39 -15.28
C ASP A 39 17.59 -2.84 -16.74
N VAL A 40 18.56 -3.58 -17.30
CA VAL A 40 18.51 -4.12 -18.66
C VAL A 40 17.54 -5.31 -18.74
N LEU A 41 17.53 -6.18 -17.74
CA LEU A 41 16.62 -7.34 -17.64
C LEU A 41 15.15 -6.91 -17.47
N ASN A 42 14.91 -5.83 -16.74
CA ASN A 42 13.58 -5.23 -16.59
C ASN A 42 13.09 -4.61 -17.91
N GLN A 43 13.96 -3.92 -18.67
CA GLN A 43 13.57 -3.32 -19.96
C GLN A 43 13.03 -4.33 -20.96
N ASP A 44 13.66 -5.51 -21.09
CA ASP A 44 13.18 -6.52 -22.04
C ASP A 44 11.85 -7.16 -21.59
N THR A 45 11.65 -7.29 -20.27
CA THR A 45 10.36 -7.72 -19.72
C THR A 45 9.26 -6.71 -20.02
N TYR A 46 9.50 -5.41 -19.80
CA TYR A 46 8.54 -4.34 -20.11
C TYR A 46 8.22 -4.25 -21.60
N LYS A 47 9.23 -4.43 -22.48
CA LYS A 47 9.02 -4.50 -23.93
C LYS A 47 8.14 -5.69 -24.30
N GLU A 48 8.41 -6.89 -23.78
CA GLU A 48 7.59 -8.06 -24.10
C GLU A 48 6.15 -7.92 -23.56
N GLN A 49 5.96 -7.28 -22.40
CA GLN A 49 4.62 -6.93 -21.91
C GLN A 49 3.90 -5.93 -22.83
N ALA A 50 4.58 -4.85 -23.27
CA ALA A 50 4.03 -3.89 -24.23
C ALA A 50 3.65 -4.56 -25.56
N LEU A 51 4.46 -5.52 -26.01
CA LEU A 51 4.19 -6.29 -27.20
C LEU A 51 2.98 -7.21 -27.03
N ARG A 52 2.82 -7.85 -25.87
CA ARG A 52 1.61 -8.63 -25.53
C ARG A 52 0.37 -7.76 -25.49
N ARG A 53 0.43 -6.57 -24.89
CA ARG A 53 -0.69 -5.60 -24.89
C ARG A 53 -1.05 -5.11 -26.29
N SER A 54 -0.06 -4.98 -27.17
CA SER A 54 -0.24 -4.50 -28.55
C SER A 54 -0.70 -5.59 -29.53
N THR A 55 -0.38 -6.87 -29.25
CA THR A 55 -0.73 -8.02 -30.12
C THR A 55 -1.96 -8.79 -29.63
N SER A 56 -2.34 -8.66 -28.36
CA SER A 56 -3.45 -9.39 -27.75
C SER A 56 -4.57 -8.44 -27.32
N PRO A 57 -5.85 -8.76 -27.59
CA PRO A 57 -6.96 -8.02 -27.01
C PRO A 57 -7.00 -8.30 -25.50
N ILE A 58 -6.66 -7.28 -24.70
CA ILE A 58 -6.76 -7.33 -23.23
C ILE A 58 -8.24 -7.44 -22.81
N LEU A 59 -9.16 -6.88 -23.60
CA LEU A 59 -10.61 -7.02 -23.44
C LEU A 59 -11.24 -7.42 -24.77
N VAL A 60 -12.09 -8.45 -24.74
CA VAL A 60 -12.90 -8.86 -25.89
C VAL A 60 -14.30 -8.28 -25.72
N HIS A 61 -14.64 -7.26 -26.52
CA HIS A 61 -16.02 -6.80 -26.59
C HIS A 61 -16.85 -7.81 -27.40
N LEU A 62 -17.70 -8.55 -26.68
CA LEU A 62 -18.69 -9.46 -27.26
C LEU A 62 -19.99 -8.68 -27.43
N SER A 63 -20.35 -8.38 -28.67
CA SER A 63 -21.65 -7.78 -28.98
C SER A 63 -22.51 -8.78 -29.74
N LYS A 64 -23.75 -8.99 -29.28
CA LYS A 64 -24.73 -9.80 -29.98
C LYS A 64 -25.55 -8.90 -30.91
N GLN A 65 -25.43 -9.14 -32.20
CA GLN A 65 -26.17 -8.42 -33.23
C GLN A 65 -27.64 -8.86 -33.27
N ALA A 66 -28.48 -8.06 -33.93
CA ALA A 66 -29.92 -8.30 -34.04
C ALA A 66 -30.26 -9.62 -34.76
N ASP A 67 -29.36 -10.13 -35.61
CA ASP A 67 -29.48 -11.42 -36.30
C ASP A 67 -29.01 -12.63 -35.46
N GLY A 68 -28.55 -12.37 -34.22
CA GLY A 68 -28.07 -13.38 -33.29
C GLY A 68 -26.59 -13.73 -33.43
N THR A 69 -25.86 -13.11 -34.35
CA THR A 69 -24.40 -13.28 -34.46
C THR A 69 -23.67 -12.57 -33.33
N ILE A 70 -22.55 -13.16 -32.89
CA ILE A 70 -21.65 -12.52 -31.93
C ILE A 70 -20.50 -11.92 -32.74
N THR A 71 -20.35 -10.61 -32.66
CA THR A 71 -19.20 -9.89 -33.23
C THR A 71 -18.15 -9.64 -32.16
N PHE A 72 -16.89 -9.68 -32.60
CA PHE A 72 -15.73 -9.36 -31.79
C PHE A 72 -15.10 -8.11 -32.42
N ASP A 73 -14.99 -7.01 -31.68
CA ASP A 73 -14.12 -5.91 -32.10
C ASP A 73 -12.67 -6.35 -31.87
N ARG A 74 -12.02 -6.83 -32.93
CA ARG A 74 -10.58 -7.13 -32.96
C ARG A 74 -9.86 -6.03 -33.72
N GLN A 75 -9.17 -5.17 -33.00
CA GLN A 75 -7.93 -4.62 -33.53
C GLN A 75 -6.82 -5.58 -33.09
N GLN A 76 -6.51 -6.56 -33.94
CA GLN A 76 -5.34 -7.41 -33.75
C GLN A 76 -4.30 -6.99 -34.77
N MET A 77 -3.18 -6.45 -34.30
CA MET A 77 -1.95 -6.37 -35.07
C MET A 77 -1.13 -7.62 -34.79
N THR A 78 -0.58 -8.22 -35.83
CA THR A 78 0.45 -9.25 -35.73
C THR A 78 1.70 -8.70 -35.04
N ARG A 79 2.56 -9.59 -34.51
CA ARG A 79 3.83 -9.19 -33.91
C ARG A 79 4.67 -8.36 -34.88
N GLU A 80 4.71 -8.78 -36.14
CA GLU A 80 5.44 -8.10 -37.21
C GLU A 80 4.88 -6.71 -37.52
N GLU A 81 3.55 -6.56 -37.57
CA GLU A 81 2.89 -5.27 -37.75
C GLU A 81 3.20 -4.32 -36.60
N VAL A 82 3.10 -4.78 -35.34
CA VAL A 82 3.45 -3.98 -34.15
C VAL A 82 4.91 -3.51 -34.25
N LEU A 83 5.85 -4.44 -34.44
CA LEU A 83 7.29 -4.11 -34.45
C LEU A 83 7.67 -3.20 -35.62
N SER A 84 6.86 -3.17 -36.69
CA SER A 84 7.07 -2.27 -37.83
C SER A 84 6.56 -0.84 -37.60
N LEU A 85 5.75 -0.59 -36.56
CA LEU A 85 5.18 0.74 -36.29
C LEU A 85 6.28 1.79 -36.01
N ARG A 86 6.12 2.96 -36.60
CA ARG A 86 6.93 4.17 -36.34
C ARG A 86 6.03 5.34 -35.95
N GLU A 87 6.60 6.45 -35.47
CA GLU A 87 5.82 7.63 -35.04
C GLU A 87 4.83 8.11 -36.11
N GLY A 88 5.23 8.06 -37.39
CA GLY A 88 4.38 8.43 -38.52
C GLY A 88 3.16 7.55 -38.73
N ASP A 89 3.20 6.29 -38.30
CA ASP A 89 2.11 5.32 -38.48
C ASP A 89 1.04 5.45 -37.41
N LEU A 90 1.37 6.03 -36.25
CA LEU A 90 0.49 6.10 -35.07
C LEU A 90 -0.82 6.86 -35.33
N LYS A 91 -0.84 7.76 -36.33
CA LYS A 91 -2.06 8.46 -36.76
C LYS A 91 -3.15 7.53 -37.29
N ASN A 92 -2.76 6.34 -37.74
CA ASN A 92 -3.69 5.34 -38.28
C ASN A 92 -4.03 4.24 -37.26
N VAL A 93 -3.47 4.32 -36.05
CA VAL A 93 -3.69 3.34 -34.98
C VAL A 93 -4.59 3.98 -33.93
N ALA A 94 -5.75 3.38 -33.67
CA ALA A 94 -6.66 3.86 -32.64
C ALA A 94 -6.04 3.69 -31.24
N ILE A 95 -6.40 4.57 -30.31
CA ILE A 95 -5.98 4.44 -28.92
C ILE A 95 -6.67 3.23 -28.27
N ASN A 96 -5.88 2.34 -27.68
CA ASN A 96 -6.38 1.25 -26.87
C ASN A 96 -6.61 1.73 -25.42
N TRP A 97 -7.87 1.86 -25.03
CA TRP A 97 -8.28 2.34 -23.71
C TRP A 97 -8.33 1.24 -22.64
N ALA A 98 -8.43 -0.02 -23.04
CA ALA A 98 -8.59 -1.16 -22.13
C ALA A 98 -7.49 -1.30 -21.07
N PRO A 99 -6.19 -1.12 -21.37
CA PRO A 99 -5.15 -1.14 -20.34
C PRO A 99 -5.38 -0.07 -19.28
N LEU A 100 -5.74 1.15 -19.68
CA LEU A 100 -5.97 2.25 -18.76
C LEU A 100 -7.15 1.94 -17.84
N GLU A 101 -8.28 1.50 -18.39
CA GLU A 101 -9.47 1.12 -17.60
C GLU A 101 -9.15 0.04 -16.56
N LEU A 102 -8.37 -0.98 -16.94
CA LEU A 102 -7.95 -2.05 -16.02
C LEU A 102 -7.04 -1.54 -14.90
N GLN A 103 -6.10 -0.64 -15.22
CA GLN A 103 -5.16 -0.08 -14.23
C GLN A 103 -5.85 0.91 -13.28
N LEU A 104 -6.80 1.72 -13.77
CA LEU A 104 -7.62 2.56 -12.89
C LEU A 104 -8.47 1.68 -11.96
N ALA A 105 -9.01 0.57 -12.46
CA ALA A 105 -9.77 -0.35 -11.62
C ALA A 105 -8.92 -1.02 -10.51
N SER A 106 -7.63 -1.29 -10.76
CA SER A 106 -6.72 -1.87 -9.75
C SER A 106 -6.18 -0.83 -8.76
N LYS A 107 -6.09 0.44 -9.16
CA LYS A 107 -5.57 1.55 -8.33
C LYS A 107 -6.66 2.35 -7.65
N GLN A 108 -7.38 1.69 -6.74
CA GLN A 108 -8.36 2.34 -5.88
C GLN A 108 -7.73 2.64 -4.51
N SER A 109 -8.21 3.69 -3.84
CA SER A 109 -7.81 3.90 -2.45
C SER A 109 -8.50 2.85 -1.58
N SER A 110 -7.71 2.11 -0.82
CA SER A 110 -8.17 1.06 0.09
C SER A 110 -7.28 1.01 1.31
N TYR A 111 -7.76 0.47 2.42
CA TYR A 111 -6.96 0.35 3.63
C TYR A 111 -5.63 -0.40 3.47
N SER A 112 -5.45 -1.20 2.42
CA SER A 112 -4.18 -1.89 2.12
C SER A 112 -3.23 -1.07 1.23
N SER A 113 -3.72 0.02 0.63
CA SER A 113 -3.01 0.85 -0.36
C SER A 113 -3.05 2.35 -0.05
N THR A 114 -3.59 2.78 1.09
CA THR A 114 -3.69 4.21 1.47
C THR A 114 -2.32 4.88 1.57
N ASP A 115 -1.26 4.14 1.86
CA ASP A 115 0.13 4.60 1.87
C ASP A 115 0.68 4.94 0.48
N GLN A 116 -0.01 4.54 -0.61
CA GLN A 116 0.45 4.73 -1.99
C GLN A 116 -0.03 6.03 -2.65
N VAL A 117 -0.67 6.94 -1.91
CA VAL A 117 -1.27 8.17 -2.45
C VAL A 117 -0.34 8.98 -3.35
N ALA A 118 0.93 9.15 -2.95
CA ALA A 118 1.91 9.83 -3.78
C ALA A 118 2.18 9.04 -5.07
N TYR A 119 2.38 7.74 -4.99
CA TYR A 119 2.67 6.93 -6.17
C TYR A 119 1.48 6.89 -7.17
N ASP A 120 0.26 6.73 -6.65
CA ASP A 120 -0.94 6.65 -7.49
C ASP A 120 -1.22 7.99 -8.20
N LEU A 121 -0.97 9.12 -7.54
CA LEU A 121 -1.12 10.44 -8.17
C LEU A 121 -0.10 10.67 -9.29
N ASP A 122 1.14 10.18 -9.15
CA ASP A 122 2.12 10.21 -10.24
C ASP A 122 1.67 9.35 -11.40
N TYR A 123 1.15 8.17 -11.11
CA TYR A 123 0.60 7.28 -12.12
C TYR A 123 -0.54 7.97 -12.89
N PHE A 124 -1.58 8.46 -12.21
CA PHE A 124 -2.72 9.11 -12.88
C PHE A 124 -2.30 10.33 -13.70
N ALA A 125 -1.42 11.17 -13.16
CA ALA A 125 -0.97 12.38 -13.83
C ALA A 125 -0.13 12.08 -15.08
N SER A 126 0.81 11.15 -14.98
CA SER A 126 1.66 10.77 -16.12
C SER A 126 0.87 10.05 -17.21
N GLU A 127 -0.04 9.13 -16.87
CA GLU A 127 -0.93 8.49 -17.86
C GLU A 127 -1.81 9.54 -18.55
N TYR A 128 -2.41 10.47 -17.81
CA TYR A 128 -3.20 11.55 -18.40
C TYR A 128 -2.40 12.32 -19.46
N VAL A 129 -1.20 12.77 -19.10
CA VAL A 129 -0.37 13.58 -20.00
C VAL A 129 0.08 12.76 -21.22
N GLN A 130 0.39 11.47 -21.05
CA GLN A 130 0.72 10.60 -22.18
C GLN A 130 -0.44 10.41 -23.16
N PHE A 131 -1.62 10.06 -22.64
CA PHE A 131 -2.81 9.92 -23.48
C PHE A 131 -3.16 11.25 -24.15
N GLN A 132 -3.06 12.38 -23.45
CA GLN A 132 -3.27 13.71 -24.03
C GLN A 132 -2.30 13.98 -25.20
N SER A 133 -1.00 13.70 -25.00
CA SER A 133 0.02 13.82 -26.05
C SER A 133 -0.30 12.97 -27.27
N GLN A 134 -0.68 11.70 -27.05
CA GLN A 134 -1.08 10.81 -28.14
C GLN A 134 -2.34 11.27 -28.86
N ILE A 135 -3.35 11.73 -28.14
CA ILE A 135 -4.60 12.23 -28.74
C ILE A 135 -4.31 13.41 -29.66
N ASN A 136 -3.49 14.36 -29.19
CA ASN A 136 -3.09 15.54 -29.95
C ASN A 136 -2.26 15.19 -31.21
N MET A 137 -1.55 14.07 -31.20
CA MET A 137 -0.78 13.59 -32.35
C MET A 137 -1.65 12.86 -33.37
N ARG A 138 -2.63 12.08 -32.91
CA ARG A 138 -3.41 11.13 -33.73
C ARG A 138 -4.69 11.73 -34.29
N TYR A 139 -5.34 12.62 -33.55
CA TYR A 139 -6.66 13.15 -33.88
C TYR A 139 -6.63 14.66 -34.14
N SER A 140 -7.65 15.17 -34.83
CA SER A 140 -7.82 16.62 -35.03
C SER A 140 -9.29 17.01 -35.09
N GLY A 141 -9.59 18.28 -34.79
CA GLY A 141 -10.96 18.81 -34.83
C GLY A 141 -11.89 18.09 -33.84
N LYS A 142 -13.10 17.78 -34.28
CA LYS A 142 -14.13 17.20 -33.41
C LYS A 142 -13.75 15.85 -32.80
N GLU A 143 -13.04 15.00 -33.55
CA GLU A 143 -12.62 13.70 -33.03
C GLU A 143 -11.59 13.85 -31.91
N GLN A 144 -10.69 14.85 -32.00
CA GLN A 144 -9.75 15.17 -30.94
C GLN A 144 -10.48 15.65 -29.68
N GLU A 145 -11.47 16.54 -29.83
CA GLU A 145 -12.30 17.01 -28.72
C GLU A 145 -13.04 15.85 -28.03
N GLU A 146 -13.60 14.91 -28.81
CA GLU A 146 -14.28 13.72 -28.27
C GLU A 146 -13.32 12.78 -27.51
N GLN A 147 -12.11 12.53 -28.02
CA GLN A 147 -11.12 11.69 -27.33
C GLN A 147 -10.55 12.37 -26.08
N LEU A 148 -10.32 13.69 -26.11
CA LEU A 148 -9.89 14.46 -24.94
C LEU A 148 -10.97 14.45 -23.85
N GLN A 149 -12.25 14.67 -24.22
CA GLN A 149 -13.35 14.58 -23.27
C GLN A 149 -13.43 13.18 -22.64
N LYS A 150 -13.25 12.12 -23.44
CA LYS A 150 -13.21 10.75 -22.92
C LYS A 150 -12.09 10.57 -21.89
N LEU A 151 -10.88 11.07 -22.18
CA LEU A 151 -9.75 11.02 -21.25
C LEU A 151 -10.06 11.76 -19.94
N ASP A 152 -10.58 12.99 -20.06
CA ASP A 152 -10.97 13.82 -18.92
C ASP A 152 -11.98 13.09 -18.06
N ASP A 153 -13.06 12.56 -18.65
CA ASP A 153 -14.12 11.86 -17.93
C ASP A 153 -13.58 10.63 -17.18
N MET A 154 -12.73 9.80 -17.81
CA MET A 154 -12.20 8.60 -17.15
C MET A 154 -11.24 8.93 -16.01
N ILE A 155 -10.28 9.81 -16.25
CA ILE A 155 -9.24 10.09 -15.25
C ILE A 155 -9.80 10.96 -14.12
N TYR A 156 -10.49 12.06 -14.41
CA TYR A 156 -10.99 12.93 -13.34
C TYR A 156 -12.02 12.24 -12.47
N SER A 157 -12.95 11.46 -13.06
CA SER A 157 -13.91 10.70 -12.26
C SER A 157 -13.22 9.67 -11.37
N HIS A 158 -12.14 9.04 -11.86
CA HIS A 158 -11.38 8.08 -11.09
C HIS A 158 -10.60 8.75 -9.95
N VAL A 159 -9.90 9.85 -10.21
CA VAL A 159 -9.15 10.59 -9.18
C VAL A 159 -10.09 11.17 -8.14
N GLU A 160 -11.26 11.69 -8.54
CA GLU A 160 -12.27 12.17 -7.59
C GLU A 160 -12.75 11.05 -6.67
N LYS A 161 -13.08 9.87 -7.24
CA LYS A 161 -13.47 8.70 -6.46
C LYS A 161 -12.35 8.24 -5.52
N TYR A 162 -11.10 8.24 -5.99
CA TYR A 162 -9.93 7.90 -5.18
C TYR A 162 -9.79 8.87 -3.99
N ALA A 163 -9.93 10.17 -4.24
CA ALA A 163 -9.87 11.22 -3.21
C ALA A 163 -11.01 11.10 -2.20
N ASP A 164 -12.23 10.81 -2.66
CA ASP A 164 -13.39 10.52 -1.81
C ASP A 164 -13.11 9.34 -0.89
N GLN A 165 -12.67 8.21 -1.44
CA GLN A 165 -12.35 7.00 -0.66
C GLN A 165 -11.25 7.24 0.37
N PHE A 166 -10.16 7.91 -0.02
CA PHE A 166 -9.08 8.25 0.90
C PHE A 166 -9.59 9.13 2.04
N SER A 167 -10.32 10.19 1.71
CA SER A 167 -10.85 11.13 2.70
C SER A 167 -11.87 10.48 3.64
N GLU A 168 -12.65 9.50 3.18
CA GLU A 168 -13.55 8.70 4.04
C GLU A 168 -12.79 7.84 5.04
N MET A 169 -11.71 7.18 4.60
CA MET A 169 -10.88 6.38 5.50
C MET A 169 -10.16 7.26 6.53
N ALA A 170 -9.67 8.43 6.12
CA ALA A 170 -9.10 9.42 7.04
C ALA A 170 -10.15 9.90 8.06
N ASP A 171 -11.33 10.30 7.60
CA ASP A 171 -12.41 10.77 8.47
C ASP A 171 -12.85 9.68 9.45
N THR A 172 -12.97 8.43 9.00
CA THR A 172 -13.27 7.27 9.84
C THR A 172 -12.19 7.10 10.92
N PHE A 173 -10.91 7.03 10.52
CA PHE A 173 -9.81 6.86 11.47
C PHE A 173 -9.77 7.98 12.51
N PHE A 174 -9.83 9.24 12.10
CA PHE A 174 -9.77 10.35 13.04
C PHE A 174 -11.00 10.39 13.95
N SER A 175 -12.21 10.19 13.41
CA SER A 175 -13.45 10.28 14.19
C SER A 175 -13.61 9.13 15.18
N GLU A 176 -13.25 7.90 14.81
CA GLU A 176 -13.20 6.75 15.72
C GLU A 176 -12.23 6.96 16.87
N ASN A 177 -11.20 7.78 16.65
CA ASN A 177 -10.19 8.14 17.65
C ASN A 177 -10.39 9.56 18.22
N GLY A 178 -11.63 10.08 18.17
CA GLY A 178 -12.05 11.29 18.90
C GLY A 178 -11.62 12.63 18.28
N ILE A 179 -11.14 12.64 17.04
CA ILE A 179 -10.70 13.83 16.33
C ILE A 179 -11.63 14.10 15.14
N ASN A 180 -12.24 15.29 15.12
CA ASN A 180 -12.99 15.73 13.95
C ASN A 180 -12.04 16.41 12.96
N ILE A 181 -12.03 15.95 11.71
CA ILE A 181 -11.29 16.58 10.62
C ILE A 181 -12.21 17.17 9.57
N ASN A 182 -11.66 18.01 8.69
CA ASN A 182 -12.37 18.45 7.51
C ASN A 182 -12.07 17.47 6.36
N LYS A 183 -12.98 16.52 6.10
CA LYS A 183 -12.86 15.54 5.01
C LYS A 183 -12.62 16.22 3.65
N ASP A 184 -13.30 17.33 3.38
CA ASP A 184 -13.17 18.05 2.10
C ASP A 184 -11.74 18.58 1.90
N GLN A 185 -11.04 18.95 2.99
CA GLN A 185 -9.65 19.38 2.91
C GLN A 185 -8.73 18.27 2.34
N PHE A 186 -8.98 17.01 2.71
CA PHE A 186 -8.24 15.84 2.19
C PHE A 186 -8.56 15.58 0.72
N LYS A 187 -9.85 15.58 0.39
CA LYS A 187 -10.30 15.42 -1.00
C LYS A 187 -9.69 16.49 -1.90
N ASP A 188 -9.85 17.76 -1.53
CA ASP A 188 -9.38 18.90 -2.31
C ASP A 188 -7.85 18.93 -2.44
N SER A 189 -7.13 18.51 -1.40
CA SER A 189 -5.66 18.39 -1.47
C SER A 189 -5.20 17.33 -2.46
N ILE A 190 -5.85 16.15 -2.48
CA ILE A 190 -5.54 15.09 -3.44
C ILE A 190 -5.80 15.56 -4.88
N MET A 191 -6.93 16.23 -5.11
CA MET A 191 -7.27 16.79 -6.43
C MET A 191 -6.27 17.86 -6.89
N ASP A 192 -5.84 18.73 -5.97
CA ASP A 192 -4.83 19.75 -6.24
C ASP A 192 -3.46 19.11 -6.55
N PHE A 193 -3.03 18.10 -5.79
CA PHE A 193 -1.79 17.37 -6.08
C PHE A 193 -1.82 16.68 -7.43
N PHE A 194 -2.93 16.04 -7.80
CA PHE A 194 -3.12 15.48 -9.13
C PHE A 194 -2.91 16.57 -10.20
N GLN A 195 -3.53 17.73 -10.04
CA GLN A 195 -3.43 18.84 -11.00
C GLN A 195 -2.01 19.42 -11.08
N GLN A 196 -1.31 19.56 -9.95
CA GLN A 196 0.08 20.03 -9.91
C GLN A 196 1.03 19.06 -10.63
N ARG A 197 0.88 17.76 -10.36
CA ARG A 197 1.70 16.71 -11.02
C ARG A 197 1.40 16.61 -12.50
N LYS A 198 0.13 16.71 -12.89
CA LYS A 198 -0.29 16.75 -14.29
C LYS A 198 0.41 17.89 -15.04
N ASN A 199 0.48 19.08 -14.43
CA ASN A 199 1.21 20.21 -15.01
C ASN A 199 2.71 19.93 -15.10
N ALA A 200 3.33 19.39 -14.03
CA ALA A 200 4.75 19.06 -14.04
C ALA A 200 5.14 18.06 -15.15
N TYR A 201 4.34 17.00 -15.32
CA TYR A 201 4.54 16.05 -16.42
C TYR A 201 4.31 16.67 -17.80
N ALA A 202 3.31 17.54 -17.95
CA ALA A 202 3.02 18.22 -19.20
C ALA A 202 4.17 19.15 -19.61
N ASP A 203 4.70 19.94 -18.68
CA ASP A 203 5.86 20.81 -18.90
C ASP A 203 7.10 19.99 -19.26
N PHE A 204 7.32 18.88 -18.55
CA PHE A 204 8.44 17.99 -18.80
C PHE A 204 8.45 17.40 -20.22
N ILE A 205 7.30 16.94 -20.73
CA ILE A 205 7.22 16.43 -22.12
C ILE A 205 7.53 17.54 -23.13
N GLN A 206 7.08 18.77 -22.90
CA GLN A 206 7.33 19.88 -23.83
C GLN A 206 8.84 20.17 -23.96
N GLU A 207 9.56 20.07 -22.84
CA GLU A 207 11.01 20.27 -22.78
C GLU A 207 11.81 19.04 -23.24
N ASN A 208 11.23 17.84 -23.14
CA ASN A 208 11.91 16.56 -23.38
C ASN A 208 11.15 15.68 -24.38
N LYS A 209 11.14 16.08 -25.66
CA LYS A 209 10.34 15.43 -26.72
C LYS A 209 10.64 13.94 -26.98
N ASP A 210 11.82 13.47 -26.60
CA ASP A 210 12.22 12.05 -26.66
C ASP A 210 12.75 11.59 -25.30
N TYR A 211 11.94 11.81 -24.24
CA TYR A 211 12.32 11.46 -22.87
C TYR A 211 12.59 9.95 -22.68
N ALA A 212 12.06 9.09 -23.56
CA ALA A 212 12.30 7.65 -23.55
C ALA A 212 13.52 7.22 -24.41
N GLY A 213 14.06 8.11 -25.24
CA GLY A 213 15.22 7.82 -26.10
C GLY A 213 14.99 6.75 -27.17
N ILE A 214 13.74 6.53 -27.58
CA ILE A 214 13.36 5.44 -28.50
C ILE A 214 13.05 5.92 -29.93
N LYS A 215 12.97 7.24 -30.17
CA LYS A 215 12.67 7.76 -31.52
C LYS A 215 13.81 7.43 -32.49
N GLY A 216 13.47 6.88 -33.66
CA GLY A 216 14.45 6.48 -34.67
C GLY A 216 15.22 5.19 -34.34
N THR A 217 14.85 4.49 -33.27
CA THR A 217 15.45 3.20 -32.87
C THR A 217 14.60 2.02 -33.34
N GLU A 218 15.11 0.79 -33.19
CA GLU A 218 14.31 -0.43 -33.44
C GLU A 218 13.09 -0.57 -32.50
N ASN A 219 13.12 0.14 -31.36
CA ASN A 219 12.08 0.12 -30.33
C ASN A 219 11.05 1.24 -30.49
N GLU A 220 11.07 1.99 -31.60
CA GLU A 220 10.16 3.12 -31.85
C GLU A 220 8.67 2.70 -31.82
N TRP A 221 8.37 1.42 -32.07
CA TRP A 221 7.02 0.88 -31.95
C TRP A 221 6.42 1.03 -30.53
N LEU A 222 7.26 1.13 -29.49
CA LEU A 222 6.83 1.34 -28.10
C LEU A 222 6.16 2.70 -27.87
N LEU A 223 6.35 3.66 -28.79
CA LEU A 223 5.60 4.93 -28.75
C LEU A 223 4.08 4.72 -28.78
N ASN A 224 3.61 3.57 -29.28
CA ASN A 224 2.20 3.23 -29.28
C ASN A 224 1.68 2.76 -27.91
N ASP A 225 2.54 2.24 -27.03
CA ASP A 225 2.13 1.67 -25.74
C ASP A 225 2.16 2.72 -24.63
N ASN A 226 0.99 3.24 -24.27
CA ASN A 226 0.87 4.31 -23.27
C ASN A 226 1.42 3.93 -21.89
N GLN A 227 1.22 2.69 -21.46
CA GLN A 227 1.72 2.25 -20.16
C GLN A 227 3.25 2.31 -20.10
N PHE A 228 3.92 1.78 -21.12
CA PHE A 228 5.38 1.87 -21.23
C PHE A 228 5.83 3.34 -21.29
N MET A 229 5.20 4.15 -22.14
CA MET A 229 5.56 5.56 -22.28
C MET A 229 5.30 6.37 -21.00
N GLY A 230 4.28 6.01 -20.22
CA GLY A 230 3.98 6.58 -18.90
C GLY A 230 5.01 6.18 -17.85
N GLU A 231 5.42 4.91 -17.83
CA GLU A 231 6.51 4.42 -16.97
C GLU A 231 7.83 5.13 -17.27
N GLN A 232 8.20 5.27 -18.55
CA GLN A 232 9.39 6.00 -18.97
C GLN A 232 9.31 7.48 -18.61
N LEU A 233 8.11 8.09 -18.67
CA LEU A 233 7.92 9.48 -18.28
C LEU A 233 8.16 9.69 -16.79
N ARG A 234 7.57 8.84 -15.95
CA ARG A 234 7.78 8.87 -14.49
C ARG A 234 9.26 8.72 -14.15
N TYR A 235 9.90 7.70 -14.74
CA TYR A 235 11.34 7.47 -14.56
C TYR A 235 12.20 8.67 -14.98
N ALA A 236 11.91 9.27 -16.14
CA ALA A 236 12.66 10.39 -16.67
C ALA A 236 12.49 11.67 -15.83
N LEU A 237 11.28 11.93 -15.32
CA LEU A 237 11.02 13.08 -14.45
C LEU A 237 11.73 12.90 -13.10
N ASP A 238 11.53 11.76 -12.43
CA ASP A 238 12.16 11.44 -11.14
C ASP A 238 13.69 11.56 -11.20
N SER A 239 14.29 11.09 -12.30
CA SER A 239 15.75 11.14 -12.49
C SER A 239 16.30 12.58 -12.64
N LYS A 240 15.50 13.53 -13.12
CA LYS A 240 15.92 14.92 -13.38
C LYS A 240 15.49 15.90 -12.30
N HIS A 241 14.39 15.61 -11.60
CA HIS A 241 13.79 16.48 -10.59
C HIS A 241 13.32 15.67 -9.37
N PRO A 242 14.25 15.12 -8.56
CA PRO A 242 13.87 14.32 -7.40
C PRO A 242 13.17 15.15 -6.29
N ASP A 243 13.33 16.48 -6.32
CA ASP A 243 12.93 17.38 -5.22
C ASP A 243 11.69 18.24 -5.55
N VAL A 244 10.74 17.76 -6.37
CA VAL A 244 9.51 18.54 -6.63
C VAL A 244 8.61 18.52 -5.40
N ASN A 245 8.84 19.48 -4.50
CA ASN A 245 8.00 19.70 -3.33
C ASN A 245 6.70 20.37 -3.73
N PHE A 246 5.67 19.55 -3.93
CA PHE A 246 4.31 20.04 -4.06
C PHE A 246 3.74 20.34 -2.67
N ILE A 247 3.10 21.50 -2.53
CA ILE A 247 2.27 21.84 -1.38
C ILE A 247 0.89 22.18 -1.92
N SER A 248 -0.15 21.57 -1.38
CA SER A 248 -1.50 21.91 -1.80
C SER A 248 -1.85 23.33 -1.32
N SER A 249 -2.57 24.06 -2.17
CA SER A 249 -3.29 25.29 -1.81
C SER A 249 -4.27 25.12 -0.64
N ASN A 250 -4.66 23.88 -0.32
CA ASN A 250 -5.48 23.50 0.82
C ASN A 250 -4.68 23.25 2.11
N GLY A 251 -3.36 23.51 2.09
CA GLY A 251 -2.51 23.56 3.29
C GLY A 251 -1.96 22.23 3.78
N MET A 252 -2.13 21.14 3.04
CA MET A 252 -1.48 19.85 3.31
C MET A 252 -0.31 19.61 2.35
N SER A 253 0.74 18.99 2.86
CA SER A 253 1.83 18.43 2.04
C SER A 253 1.45 17.04 1.52
N ILE A 254 2.20 16.54 0.54
CA ILE A 254 2.03 15.15 0.11
C ILE A 254 2.48 14.17 1.22
N ASP A 255 3.47 14.57 2.02
CA ASP A 255 3.94 13.82 3.19
C ASP A 255 2.86 13.71 4.26
N ASP A 256 2.04 14.75 4.46
CA ASP A 256 0.88 14.69 5.36
C ASP A 256 -0.08 13.57 4.92
N LEU A 257 -0.40 13.51 3.62
CA LEU A 257 -1.31 12.49 3.07
C LEU A 257 -0.68 11.10 3.14
N ALA A 258 0.60 10.96 2.78
CA ALA A 258 1.30 9.69 2.83
C ALA A 258 1.37 9.14 4.26
N ALA A 259 1.76 9.97 5.23
CA ALA A 259 1.81 9.60 6.64
C ALA A 259 0.45 9.19 7.20
N VAL A 260 -0.61 9.98 6.94
CA VAL A 260 -1.99 9.62 7.33
C VAL A 260 -2.38 8.29 6.72
N GLY A 261 -2.11 8.09 5.42
CA GLY A 261 -2.41 6.85 4.72
C GLY A 261 -1.65 5.64 5.28
N THR A 262 -0.38 5.80 5.64
CA THR A 262 0.43 4.76 6.29
C THR A 262 -0.12 4.44 7.68
N VAL A 263 -0.44 5.43 8.52
CA VAL A 263 -1.01 5.17 9.85
C VAL A 263 -2.31 4.38 9.74
N ILE A 264 -3.25 4.79 8.87
CA ILE A 264 -4.53 4.10 8.66
C ILE A 264 -4.33 2.62 8.31
N LYS A 265 -3.39 2.35 7.40
CA LYS A 265 -3.05 0.98 6.97
C LYS A 265 -2.48 0.16 8.13
N GLU A 266 -1.49 0.69 8.83
CA GLU A 266 -0.79 -0.03 9.90
C GLU A 266 -1.65 -0.23 11.15
N THR A 267 -2.57 0.70 11.46
CA THR A 267 -3.50 0.54 12.59
C THR A 267 -4.62 -0.45 12.31
N LYS A 268 -5.03 -0.63 11.04
CA LYS A 268 -6.12 -1.56 10.70
C LYS A 268 -5.81 -3.01 11.11
N ASN A 269 -4.57 -3.44 10.91
CA ASN A 269 -4.13 -4.79 11.30
C ASN A 269 -3.91 -4.92 12.81
N ALA A 270 -3.96 -3.80 13.55
CA ALA A 270 -3.82 -3.72 14.99
C ALA A 270 -5.16 -3.50 15.72
N ASP A 271 -6.28 -3.38 15.00
CA ASP A 271 -7.61 -3.22 15.61
C ASP A 271 -8.06 -4.52 16.29
N PHE A 272 -8.67 -4.40 17.46
CA PHE A 272 -9.16 -5.51 18.27
C PHE A 272 -10.24 -6.34 17.56
N ASN A 273 -11.00 -5.76 16.64
CA ASN A 273 -11.97 -6.49 15.81
C ASN A 273 -11.34 -7.07 14.53
N SER A 274 -10.04 -6.86 14.30
CA SER A 274 -9.33 -7.45 13.17
C SER A 274 -9.20 -8.97 13.35
N PHE A 275 -9.09 -9.66 12.22
CA PHE A 275 -8.88 -11.12 12.14
C PHE A 275 -7.66 -11.59 12.96
N GLU A 276 -6.69 -10.71 13.18
CA GLU A 276 -5.43 -11.02 13.83
C GLU A 276 -5.48 -10.91 15.37
N ILE A 277 -6.54 -10.31 15.95
CA ILE A 277 -6.49 -9.86 17.36
C ILE A 277 -7.74 -10.19 18.18
N GLY A 278 -8.94 -10.22 17.59
CA GLY A 278 -10.13 -10.48 18.42
C GLY A 278 -11.32 -11.11 17.73
N HIS A 279 -12.31 -11.40 18.56
CA HIS A 279 -13.47 -12.25 18.30
C HIS A 279 -14.31 -11.74 17.12
N ASN A 280 -14.17 -12.35 15.94
CA ASN A 280 -15.04 -12.06 14.80
C ASN A 280 -16.45 -12.61 15.04
N LYS A 281 -17.43 -11.75 15.34
CA LYS A 281 -18.86 -12.11 15.48
C LYS A 281 -19.48 -12.73 14.21
N HIS A 282 -18.86 -12.59 13.03
CA HIS A 282 -19.45 -13.03 11.76
C HIS A 282 -18.97 -14.39 11.22
N ARG A 283 -18.02 -15.07 11.89
CA ARG A 283 -17.57 -16.43 11.51
C ARG A 283 -17.33 -17.36 12.70
N ALA A 284 -18.28 -17.36 13.63
CA ALA A 284 -18.29 -18.27 14.79
C ALA A 284 -18.29 -19.78 14.44
N GLU A 285 -18.31 -20.18 13.16
CA GLU A 285 -18.29 -21.59 12.74
C GLU A 285 -16.93 -22.12 12.27
N ILE A 286 -15.91 -21.28 11.99
CA ILE A 286 -14.63 -21.78 11.39
C ILE A 286 -13.36 -21.19 12.02
N SER A 287 -13.41 -20.12 12.81
CA SER A 287 -12.19 -19.52 13.37
C SER A 287 -12.06 -19.84 14.87
N TYR A 288 -11.00 -20.59 15.22
CA TYR A 288 -10.55 -20.74 16.60
C TYR A 288 -10.38 -19.34 17.20
N ASN A 289 -11.10 -19.03 18.29
CA ASN A 289 -10.93 -17.77 19.02
C ASN A 289 -9.47 -17.63 19.44
N LYS A 290 -8.70 -16.79 18.73
CA LYS A 290 -7.35 -16.39 19.13
C LYS A 290 -7.49 -15.31 20.20
N ASN A 291 -7.91 -15.70 21.42
CA ASN A 291 -7.86 -14.80 22.56
C ASN A 291 -6.38 -14.56 22.88
N LYS A 292 -5.83 -13.47 22.36
CA LYS A 292 -4.42 -13.10 22.58
C LYS A 292 -4.19 -12.80 24.06
N SER A 293 -3.06 -13.28 24.58
CA SER A 293 -2.58 -12.89 25.91
C SER A 293 -2.20 -11.41 25.95
N GLU A 294 -2.10 -10.85 27.16
CA GLU A 294 -1.62 -9.49 27.39
C GLU A 294 -0.23 -9.27 26.74
N GLU A 295 0.64 -10.28 26.77
CA GLU A 295 1.96 -10.24 26.16
C GLU A 295 1.90 -10.16 24.63
N GLU A 296 1.13 -11.04 23.98
CA GLU A 296 0.97 -11.04 22.52
C GLU A 296 0.33 -9.75 22.02
N TYR A 297 -0.69 -9.26 22.73
CA TYR A 297 -1.36 -8.03 22.34
C TYR A 297 -0.48 -6.81 22.58
N GLY A 298 0.26 -6.79 23.70
CA GLY A 298 1.27 -5.77 23.98
C GLY A 298 2.35 -5.69 22.90
N VAL A 299 2.84 -6.83 22.40
CA VAL A 299 3.81 -6.86 21.29
C VAL A 299 3.23 -6.28 20.00
N LYS A 300 1.99 -6.67 19.65
CA LYS A 300 1.34 -6.16 18.43
C LYS A 300 1.14 -4.65 18.49
N LEU A 301 0.58 -4.13 19.59
CA LEU A 301 0.41 -2.67 19.77
C LEU A 301 1.75 -1.95 19.89
N GLY A 302 2.76 -2.58 20.50
CA GLY A 302 4.11 -2.05 20.63
C GLY A 302 4.79 -1.87 19.26
N LEU A 303 4.69 -2.87 18.38
CA LEU A 303 5.15 -2.76 16.99
C LEU A 303 4.42 -1.64 16.25
N THR A 304 3.10 -1.53 16.38
CA THR A 304 2.33 -0.44 15.75
C THR A 304 2.76 0.93 16.28
N ALA A 305 3.06 1.07 17.57
CA ALA A 305 3.58 2.31 18.15
C ALA A 305 5.01 2.64 17.71
N MET A 306 5.86 1.63 17.54
CA MET A 306 7.18 1.82 16.94
C MET A 306 7.07 2.29 15.48
N LYS A 307 6.18 1.68 14.68
CA LYS A 307 5.91 2.10 13.31
C LYS A 307 5.42 3.55 13.26
N TYR A 308 4.49 3.93 14.13
CA TYR A 308 4.00 5.30 14.25
C TYR A 308 5.13 6.30 14.53
N THR A 309 6.01 5.98 15.48
CA THR A 309 7.18 6.81 15.79
C THR A 309 8.03 7.04 14.54
N LEU A 310 8.36 5.96 13.82
CA LEU A 310 9.14 6.06 12.58
C LEU A 310 8.42 6.85 11.47
N ILE A 311 7.09 6.73 11.33
CA ILE A 311 6.30 7.55 10.39
C ILE A 311 6.49 9.03 10.73
N THR A 312 6.30 9.43 11.98
CA THR A 312 6.38 10.84 12.39
C THR A 312 7.79 11.44 12.35
N GLU A 313 8.83 10.58 12.37
CA GLU A 313 10.22 11.00 12.27
C GLU A 313 10.73 11.09 10.81
N ASN A 314 10.14 10.32 9.89
CA ASN A 314 10.63 10.23 8.51
C ASN A 314 9.77 11.01 7.49
N TYR A 315 8.50 11.30 7.78
CA TYR A 315 7.70 12.20 6.96
C TYR A 315 7.79 13.65 7.45
N HIS A 316 7.84 14.61 6.51
CA HIS A 316 7.79 16.03 6.85
C HIS A 316 6.34 16.49 7.09
N LEU A 317 5.82 16.16 8.26
CA LEU A 317 4.46 16.50 8.68
C LEU A 317 4.31 17.99 9.00
N SER A 318 3.20 18.58 8.58
CA SER A 318 2.76 19.88 9.07
C SER A 318 2.31 19.78 10.53
N ASP A 319 2.61 20.81 11.33
CA ASP A 319 2.29 20.82 12.77
C ASP A 319 0.82 20.48 13.07
N GLY A 320 -0.09 20.96 12.22
CA GLY A 320 -1.53 20.73 12.36
C GLY A 320 -1.95 19.29 12.09
N ILE A 321 -1.31 18.60 11.15
CA ILE A 321 -1.56 17.18 10.88
C ILE A 321 -0.88 16.31 11.92
N LYS A 322 0.38 16.62 12.26
CA LYS A 322 1.12 15.91 13.29
C LYS A 322 0.37 15.88 14.62
N SER A 323 -0.07 17.02 15.14
CA SER A 323 -0.78 17.09 16.42
C SER A 323 -2.09 16.29 16.42
N LYS A 324 -2.81 16.25 15.29
CA LYS A 324 -4.02 15.43 15.14
C LYS A 324 -3.68 13.95 15.11
N LEU A 325 -2.64 13.57 14.36
CA LEU A 325 -2.14 12.19 14.32
C LEU A 325 -1.67 11.73 15.68
N ASP A 326 -0.90 12.54 16.42
CA ASP A 326 -0.42 12.22 17.78
C ASP A 326 -1.61 11.88 18.68
N THR A 327 -2.62 12.78 18.70
CA THR A 327 -3.80 12.59 19.56
C THR A 327 -4.65 11.40 19.12
N ALA A 328 -4.88 11.23 17.81
CA ALA A 328 -5.67 10.11 17.28
C ALA A 328 -4.97 8.77 17.54
N PHE A 329 -3.65 8.71 17.38
CA PHE A 329 -2.88 7.50 17.61
C PHE A 329 -2.80 7.13 19.10
N ASP A 330 -2.63 8.10 19.99
CA ASP A 330 -2.68 7.88 21.44
C ASP A 330 -4.04 7.34 21.88
N ASN A 331 -5.12 7.92 21.34
CA ASN A 331 -6.48 7.43 21.59
C ASN A 331 -6.67 6.02 21.03
N PHE A 332 -6.15 5.73 19.82
CA PHE A 332 -6.18 4.39 19.24
C PHE A 332 -5.55 3.36 20.19
N ILE A 333 -4.29 3.56 20.61
CA ILE A 333 -3.60 2.62 21.51
C ILE A 333 -4.37 2.40 22.82
N LYS A 334 -4.87 3.49 23.41
CA LYS A 334 -5.65 3.44 24.64
C LYS A 334 -6.95 2.66 24.45
N ASP A 335 -7.71 2.98 23.42
CA ASP A 335 -9.03 2.40 23.16
C ASP A 335 -8.92 0.92 22.78
N GLN A 336 -7.86 0.53 22.07
CA GLN A 336 -7.55 -0.87 21.78
C GLN A 336 -7.30 -1.68 23.06
N ASN A 337 -6.51 -1.16 24.00
CA ASN A 337 -6.28 -1.81 25.29
C ASN A 337 -7.55 -1.83 26.17
N GLU A 338 -8.38 -0.79 26.13
CA GLU A 338 -9.66 -0.77 26.84
C GLU A 338 -10.66 -1.78 26.25
N ARG A 339 -10.74 -1.92 24.92
CA ARG A 339 -11.61 -2.92 24.26
C ARG A 339 -11.27 -4.34 24.68
N ALA A 340 -9.99 -4.67 24.81
CA ALA A 340 -9.56 -5.97 25.34
C ALA A 340 -10.03 -6.17 26.80
N SER A 341 -9.93 -5.13 27.62
CA SER A 341 -10.43 -5.15 29.00
C SER A 341 -11.94 -5.28 29.07
N ASP A 342 -12.68 -4.55 28.25
CA ASP A 342 -14.15 -4.55 28.22
C ASP A 342 -14.67 -5.89 27.72
N TYR A 343 -14.02 -6.51 26.74
CA TYR A 343 -14.36 -7.87 26.32
C TYR A 343 -14.30 -8.87 27.48
N VAL A 344 -13.26 -8.82 28.33
CA VAL A 344 -13.17 -9.71 29.50
C VAL A 344 -14.31 -9.44 30.49
N LYS A 345 -14.63 -8.16 30.76
CA LYS A 345 -15.76 -7.80 31.64
C LYS A 345 -17.09 -8.28 31.07
N ASP A 346 -17.34 -8.06 29.79
CA ASP A 346 -18.55 -8.51 29.10
C ASP A 346 -18.72 -10.03 29.24
N MET A 347 -17.65 -10.81 29.11
CA MET A 347 -17.68 -12.27 29.30
C MET A 347 -17.90 -12.68 30.76
N GLN A 348 -17.46 -11.88 31.73
CA GLN A 348 -17.74 -12.12 33.16
C GLN A 348 -19.22 -11.84 33.50
N GLU A 349 -19.85 -10.87 32.84
CA GLU A 349 -21.23 -10.44 33.09
C GLU A 349 -22.28 -11.22 32.27
N ASP A 350 -21.88 -11.89 31.17
CA ASP A 350 -22.78 -12.63 30.29
C ASP A 350 -23.29 -13.94 30.94
N PRO A 351 -24.61 -14.08 31.22
CA PRO A 351 -25.18 -15.27 31.85
C PRO A 351 -25.16 -16.52 30.95
N PHE A 352 -24.80 -16.39 29.67
CA PHE A 352 -24.71 -17.51 28.72
C PHE A 352 -23.29 -18.05 28.53
N VAL A 353 -22.28 -17.43 29.14
CA VAL A 353 -20.91 -17.97 29.14
C VAL A 353 -20.90 -19.27 29.97
N ARG A 354 -20.49 -20.37 29.33
CA ARG A 354 -20.51 -21.71 29.96
C ARG A 354 -19.32 -21.97 30.88
N ASN A 355 -18.22 -21.26 30.68
CA ASN A 355 -16.98 -21.41 31.43
C ASN A 355 -16.54 -20.05 32.00
N ASN A 356 -17.17 -19.62 33.08
CA ASN A 356 -16.86 -18.34 33.73
C ASN A 356 -15.44 -18.31 34.32
N GLU A 357 -14.89 -19.47 34.67
CA GLU A 357 -13.52 -19.59 35.20
C GLU A 357 -12.48 -19.11 34.17
N ALA A 358 -12.75 -19.28 32.87
CA ALA A 358 -11.87 -18.82 31.80
C ALA A 358 -11.75 -17.30 31.68
N PHE A 359 -12.62 -16.54 32.36
CA PHE A 359 -12.63 -15.08 32.39
C PHE A 359 -12.54 -14.54 33.83
N ALA A 360 -12.21 -15.39 34.81
CA ALA A 360 -12.25 -15.05 36.22
C ALA A 360 -11.23 -13.97 36.67
N MET A 361 -10.27 -13.63 35.81
CA MET A 361 -9.28 -12.59 36.07
C MET A 361 -9.39 -11.47 35.05
N ASP A 362 -9.38 -10.24 35.57
CA ASP A 362 -9.35 -9.01 34.79
C ASP A 362 -8.14 -8.96 33.84
N TRP A 363 -8.30 -8.17 32.78
CA TRP A 363 -7.25 -7.88 31.82
C TRP A 363 -6.20 -6.95 32.41
N ASP A 364 -4.92 -7.31 32.29
CA ASP A 364 -3.81 -6.48 32.80
C ASP A 364 -3.43 -5.37 31.80
N LYS A 365 -4.19 -4.26 31.84
CA LYS A 365 -3.93 -3.07 31.02
C LYS A 365 -2.55 -2.46 31.26
N GLU A 366 -2.02 -2.58 32.48
CA GLU A 366 -0.73 -2.00 32.86
C GLU A 366 0.41 -2.78 32.21
N LEU A 367 0.35 -4.11 32.21
CA LEU A 367 1.31 -4.96 31.51
C LEU A 367 1.36 -4.61 30.01
N VAL A 368 0.21 -4.52 29.34
CA VAL A 368 0.13 -4.13 27.91
C VAL A 368 0.79 -2.79 27.67
N SER A 369 0.47 -1.78 28.48
CA SER A 369 1.03 -0.43 28.36
C SER A 369 2.54 -0.41 28.59
N ASN A 370 3.03 -1.20 29.56
CA ASN A 370 4.45 -1.35 29.85
C ASN A 370 5.21 -1.97 28.68
N ILE A 371 4.64 -2.99 28.02
CA ILE A 371 5.23 -3.61 26.83
C ILE A 371 5.35 -2.57 25.70
N ILE A 372 4.28 -1.85 25.41
CA ILE A 372 4.26 -0.82 24.35
C ILE A 372 5.37 0.22 24.60
N ASN A 373 5.41 0.80 25.80
CA ASN A 373 6.40 1.81 26.16
C ASN A 373 7.83 1.28 26.05
N LYS A 374 8.06 0.04 26.49
CA LYS A 374 9.37 -0.60 26.42
C LYS A 374 9.82 -0.81 24.98
N MET A 375 8.93 -1.31 24.12
CA MET A 375 9.23 -1.52 22.70
C MET A 375 9.52 -0.21 21.96
N VAL A 376 8.74 0.85 22.20
CA VAL A 376 9.01 2.18 21.62
C VAL A 376 10.38 2.72 22.04
N SER A 377 10.80 2.48 23.28
CA SER A 377 12.12 2.91 23.76
C SER A 377 13.31 2.26 23.02
N HIS A 378 13.09 1.13 22.34
CA HIS A 378 14.13 0.46 21.55
C HIS A 378 14.56 1.26 20.32
N LEU A 379 13.70 2.14 19.79
CA LEU A 379 14.07 2.99 18.67
C LEU A 379 15.21 3.96 19.02
N GLN A 380 15.47 4.18 20.32
CA GLN A 380 16.53 5.03 20.82
C GLN A 380 17.81 4.26 21.20
N THR A 381 17.83 2.92 21.04
CA THR A 381 18.99 2.10 21.39
C THR A 381 19.96 1.97 20.22
N THR A 382 21.23 1.71 20.53
CA THR A 382 22.27 1.47 19.51
C THR A 382 22.09 0.12 18.81
N ASP A 383 21.40 -0.83 19.44
CA ASP A 383 21.19 -2.18 18.94
C ASP A 383 19.71 -2.57 19.15
N ILE A 384 18.86 -2.13 18.22
CA ILE A 384 17.43 -2.44 18.20
C ILE A 384 17.18 -3.95 18.11
N ASN A 385 18.05 -4.66 17.38
CA ASN A 385 18.00 -6.11 17.19
C ASN A 385 18.11 -6.86 18.51
N GLN A 386 19.17 -6.58 19.26
CA GLN A 386 19.40 -7.21 20.56
C GLN A 386 18.32 -6.80 21.57
N SER A 387 17.87 -5.54 21.53
CA SER A 387 16.82 -5.03 22.42
C SER A 387 15.48 -5.74 22.18
N PHE A 388 15.05 -5.80 20.92
CA PHE A 388 13.83 -6.51 20.50
C PHE A 388 13.89 -7.99 20.86
N LYS A 389 15.00 -8.68 20.52
CA LYS A 389 15.19 -10.11 20.85
C LYS A 389 15.11 -10.39 22.35
N ASN A 390 15.74 -9.56 23.17
CA ASN A 390 15.70 -9.71 24.63
C ASN A 390 14.28 -9.60 25.17
N ASP A 391 13.51 -8.64 24.66
CA ASP A 391 12.14 -8.40 25.10
C ASP A 391 11.20 -9.51 24.72
N ILE A 392 11.25 -9.96 23.46
CA ILE A 392 10.41 -11.08 23.02
C ILE A 392 10.72 -12.34 23.84
N ASN A 393 11.99 -12.64 24.13
CA ASN A 393 12.35 -13.77 24.99
C ASN A 393 11.76 -13.64 26.40
N VAL A 394 11.85 -12.45 27.02
CA VAL A 394 11.27 -12.21 28.35
C VAL A 394 9.75 -12.37 28.34
N LEU A 395 9.08 -11.91 27.29
CA LEU A 395 7.62 -12.00 27.16
C LEU A 395 7.14 -13.42 26.89
N ILE A 396 7.87 -14.19 26.08
CA ILE A 396 7.58 -15.61 25.87
C ILE A 396 7.73 -16.40 27.18
N GLU A 397 8.79 -16.15 27.96
CA GLU A 397 8.96 -16.83 29.25
C GLU A 397 7.90 -16.41 30.27
N LEU A 398 7.49 -15.14 30.26
CA LEU A 398 6.35 -14.67 31.06
C LEU A 398 5.05 -15.39 30.65
N TYR A 399 4.76 -15.46 29.35
CA TYR A 399 3.61 -16.18 28.81
C TYR A 399 3.63 -17.66 29.24
N LYS A 400 4.75 -18.37 29.05
CA LYS A 400 4.91 -19.78 29.48
C LYS A 400 4.62 -19.95 30.96
N SER A 401 5.19 -19.08 31.81
CA SER A 401 4.95 -19.14 33.26
C SER A 401 3.47 -19.01 33.61
N LYS A 402 2.71 -18.18 32.87
CA LYS A 402 1.26 -18.03 33.05
C LYS A 402 0.45 -19.19 32.48
N THR A 403 0.94 -19.88 31.46
CA THR A 403 0.32 -21.14 30.99
C THR A 403 0.52 -22.31 31.95
N GLU A 404 1.54 -22.25 32.81
CA GLU A 404 1.83 -23.29 33.83
C GLU A 404 1.27 -22.95 35.22
N ASP A 405 1.04 -21.67 35.52
CA ASP A 405 0.52 -21.22 36.82
C ASP A 405 -0.95 -21.62 37.02
N GLN A 406 -1.26 -22.14 38.20
CA GLN A 406 -2.58 -22.69 38.52
C GLN A 406 -3.71 -21.63 38.48
N LYS A 407 -3.40 -20.35 38.65
CA LYS A 407 -4.39 -19.27 38.65
C LYS A 407 -4.68 -18.75 37.24
N THR A 408 -3.68 -18.77 36.36
CA THR A 408 -3.79 -18.17 35.01
C THR A 408 -3.95 -19.19 33.89
N SER A 409 -3.48 -20.42 34.06
CA SER A 409 -3.55 -21.48 33.04
C SER A 409 -4.96 -21.88 32.60
N GLY A 410 -5.97 -21.61 33.44
CA GLY A 410 -7.37 -21.82 33.12
C GLY A 410 -8.03 -20.70 32.31
N LEU A 411 -7.37 -19.56 32.13
CA LEU A 411 -7.94 -18.41 31.43
C LEU A 411 -7.96 -18.64 29.92
N SER A 412 -8.98 -18.08 29.26
CA SER A 412 -9.19 -18.28 27.82
C SER A 412 -8.04 -17.74 26.94
N ARG A 413 -7.24 -16.82 27.48
CA ARG A 413 -6.13 -16.13 26.81
C ARG A 413 -4.75 -16.75 27.02
N TYR A 414 -4.65 -17.80 27.83
CA TYR A 414 -3.40 -18.55 28.04
C TYR A 414 -3.62 -20.00 27.57
N GLN A 415 -3.23 -20.29 26.33
CA GLN A 415 -3.48 -21.58 25.68
C GLN A 415 -2.24 -22.05 24.93
N SER A 416 -1.71 -23.23 25.27
CA SER A 416 -0.49 -23.76 24.62
C SER A 416 -0.66 -24.01 23.12
N TYR A 417 -1.87 -24.36 22.67
CA TYR A 417 -2.11 -24.77 21.27
C TYR A 417 -2.64 -23.66 20.34
N HIS A 418 -3.07 -22.52 20.87
CA HIS A 418 -3.75 -21.47 20.10
C HIS A 418 -3.08 -20.09 20.24
N ASN A 419 -1.77 -20.09 20.50
CA ASN A 419 -0.97 -18.87 20.57
C ASN A 419 -0.40 -18.48 19.20
N THR A 420 -0.05 -17.21 19.08
CA THR A 420 0.51 -16.60 17.87
C THR A 420 2.02 -16.45 17.91
N TRP A 421 2.67 -16.80 19.02
CA TRP A 421 4.13 -16.69 19.14
C TRP A 421 4.83 -17.44 18.01
N ALA A 422 4.40 -18.67 17.67
CA ALA A 422 5.02 -19.46 16.60
C ALA A 422 4.49 -19.14 15.17
N GLU A 423 3.36 -18.44 15.05
CA GLU A 423 2.67 -18.22 13.76
C GLU A 423 2.86 -16.81 13.20
N ASP A 424 2.94 -15.79 14.07
CA ASP A 424 3.06 -14.39 13.65
C ASP A 424 4.52 -14.06 13.31
N ASN A 425 4.77 -13.74 12.05
CA ASN A 425 6.09 -13.35 11.58
C ASN A 425 6.34 -11.86 11.83
N TYR A 426 6.55 -11.51 13.10
CA TYR A 426 6.77 -10.14 13.55
C TYR A 426 7.97 -9.46 12.88
N VAL A 427 9.03 -10.22 12.60
CA VAL A 427 10.26 -9.72 11.97
C VAL A 427 10.00 -9.32 10.52
N ASP A 428 9.33 -10.17 9.75
CA ASP A 428 9.06 -9.85 8.34
C ASP A 428 8.05 -8.72 8.19
N ASP A 429 7.03 -8.68 9.04
CA ASP A 429 6.09 -7.57 9.03
C ASP A 429 6.78 -6.23 9.33
N TRP A 430 7.66 -6.23 10.33
CA TRP A 430 8.47 -5.06 10.69
C TRP A 430 9.43 -4.66 9.57
N ASN A 431 10.21 -5.60 9.03
CA ASN A 431 11.19 -5.31 7.98
C ASN A 431 10.53 -4.85 6.69
N ARG A 432 9.40 -5.44 6.32
CA ARG A 432 8.59 -4.97 5.18
C ARG A 432 8.13 -3.52 5.38
N PHE A 433 7.72 -3.15 6.59
CA PHE A 433 7.38 -1.78 6.91
C PHE A 433 8.61 -0.85 6.81
N VAL A 434 9.75 -1.21 7.41
CA VAL A 434 10.98 -0.39 7.37
C VAL A 434 11.48 -0.18 5.94
N ASN A 435 11.43 -1.22 5.11
CA ASN A 435 11.77 -1.15 3.70
C ASN A 435 10.78 -0.27 2.93
N GLY A 436 9.48 -0.46 3.16
CA GLY A 436 8.43 0.38 2.58
C GLY A 436 8.58 1.86 2.92
N LEU A 437 8.89 2.18 4.18
CA LEU A 437 9.12 3.54 4.66
C LEU A 437 10.36 4.16 4.01
N SER A 438 11.45 3.40 3.88
CA SER A 438 12.66 3.87 3.20
C SER A 438 12.39 4.20 1.73
N LEU A 439 11.60 3.35 1.06
CA LEU A 439 11.20 3.56 -0.33
C LEU A 439 10.27 4.75 -0.51
N SER A 440 9.35 5.00 0.43
CA SER A 440 8.38 6.09 0.33
C SER A 440 8.98 7.46 0.66
N THR A 441 9.89 7.52 1.63
CA THR A 441 10.49 8.77 2.13
C THR A 441 11.85 9.09 1.50
N GLY A 442 12.52 8.09 0.91
CA GLY A 442 13.90 8.22 0.44
C GLY A 442 14.94 8.29 1.56
N ILE A 443 14.53 8.08 2.81
CA ILE A 443 15.41 8.06 3.99
C ILE A 443 15.79 6.62 4.30
N ASP A 444 17.09 6.32 4.29
CA ASP A 444 17.60 4.99 4.65
C ASP A 444 17.27 4.65 6.11
N SER A 445 16.32 3.74 6.30
CA SER A 445 15.88 3.25 7.60
C SER A 445 16.43 1.86 7.93
N SER A 446 17.40 1.34 7.17
CA SER A 446 17.96 -0.01 7.34
C SER A 446 18.55 -0.28 8.73
N GLN A 447 18.95 0.77 9.45
CA GLN A 447 19.39 0.68 10.84
C GLN A 447 18.31 0.14 11.80
N TYR A 448 17.04 0.19 11.41
CA TYR A 448 15.91 -0.33 12.17
C TYR A 448 15.53 -1.76 11.79
N GLU A 449 16.15 -2.37 10.77
CA GLU A 449 15.84 -3.74 10.37
C GLU A 449 16.19 -4.77 11.45
N LEU A 450 15.33 -5.77 11.58
CA LEU A 450 15.51 -6.90 12.48
C LEU A 450 16.11 -8.10 11.74
N ASN A 451 17.14 -8.72 12.30
CA ASN A 451 17.83 -9.86 11.72
C ASN A 451 17.01 -11.14 11.91
N TYR A 452 16.80 -11.88 10.81
CA TYR A 452 16.01 -13.12 10.74
C TYR A 452 16.56 -14.28 11.61
N GLN A 453 17.82 -14.21 12.07
CA GLN A 453 18.46 -15.25 12.91
C GLN A 453 18.04 -15.19 14.38
N VAL A 454 16.79 -14.85 14.63
CA VAL A 454 16.18 -15.17 15.91
C VAL A 454 15.48 -16.50 15.72
N ASP A 455 16.17 -17.59 16.07
CA ASP A 455 15.48 -18.79 16.58
C ASP A 455 14.69 -18.31 17.81
N LEU A 456 13.52 -17.72 17.58
CA LEU A 456 12.61 -17.22 18.62
C LEU A 456 12.01 -18.40 19.40
N PHE A 457 12.23 -19.62 18.92
CA PHE A 457 11.36 -20.75 19.16
C PHE A 457 12.17 -22.03 19.43
N ASP A 458 12.49 -22.24 20.71
CA ASP A 458 12.19 -23.56 21.28
C ASP A 458 10.70 -23.51 21.68
N THR A 459 9.81 -23.61 20.69
CA THR A 459 8.33 -23.62 20.86
C THR A 459 7.80 -24.97 21.30
N THR A 460 8.64 -25.81 21.88
CA THR A 460 8.18 -26.96 22.62
C THR A 460 7.49 -26.44 23.90
N ILE A 461 6.23 -26.01 23.77
CA ILE A 461 5.29 -25.75 24.87
C ILE A 461 4.66 -27.08 25.27
#